data_AF-A0A2P8CFD8-F1
#
_entry.id   AF-A0A2P8CFD8-F1
#
_cell.length_a   1.000
_cell.length_b   1.000
_cell.length_c   1.000
_cell.angle_alpha   90.00
_cell.angle_beta   90.00
_cell.angle_gamma   90.00
#
_symmetry.space_group_name_H-M   'P 1'
#
loop_
_entity.id
_entity.type
_entity.pdbx_description
1 polymer ?
#
loop_
_entity_poly.entity_id
_entity_poly.type
_entity_poly.pdbx_seq_one_letter_code
_entity_poly.pdbx_strand_id
1 'polypeptide(L)' 'MGDRSLKTLLYLCSTSAITYNKEMKNYYIRKKAEGKPSYLVLNNVANKLLRIIYAILESGQKYDINYLCLDPRIADKKVA' A
#
# COMPACT_ATOMS: atom_id res chain seq x y z
N MET A 1 9.37 -9.23 -20.59
CA MET A 1 8.63 -10.10 -19.64
C MET A 1 9.38 -10.04 -18.32
N GLY A 2 8.72 -9.70 -17.21
CA GLY A 2 9.35 -9.65 -15.88
C GLY A 2 9.44 -11.03 -15.22
N ASP A 3 10.11 -11.10 -14.06
CA ASP A 3 10.26 -12.35 -13.31
C ASP A 3 8.89 -12.95 -12.92
N ARG A 4 8.65 -14.20 -13.34
CA ARG A 4 7.35 -14.86 -13.19
C ARG A 4 7.10 -15.27 -11.73
N SER A 5 8.16 -15.66 -11.02
CA SER A 5 8.08 -16.07 -9.61
C SER A 5 7.72 -14.88 -8.72
N LEU A 6 8.39 -13.75 -8.91
CA LEU A 6 8.13 -12.50 -8.21
C LEU A 6 6.70 -12.01 -8.46
N LYS A 7 6.25 -12.03 -9.71
CA LYS A 7 4.87 -11.65 -10.05
C LYS A 7 3.83 -12.51 -9.31
N THR A 8 4.08 -13.81 -9.23
CA THR A 8 3.20 -14.75 -8.52
C THR A 8 3.16 -14.45 -7.03
N LEU A 9 4.33 -14.19 -6.43
CA LEU A 9 4.42 -13.84 -5.01
C LEU A 9 3.69 -12.54 -4.67
N LEU A 10 3.86 -11.50 -5.49
CA LEU A 10 3.16 -10.22 -5.31
C LEU A 10 1.64 -10.36 -5.45
N TYR A 11 1.18 -11.22 -6.36
CA TYR A 11 -0.23 -11.53 -6.52
C TYR A 11 -0.81 -12.23 -5.26
N LEU A 12 -0.10 -13.23 -4.74
CA LEU A 12 -0.47 -13.93 -3.50
C LEU A 12 -0.50 -12.98 -2.30
N CYS A 13 0.54 -12.14 -2.15
CA CYS A 13 0.63 -11.11 -1.12
C CYS A 13 -0.57 -10.16 -1.16
N SER A 14 -0.92 -9.66 -2.35
CA SER A 14 -2.06 -8.76 -2.53
C SER A 14 -3.38 -9.41 -2.17
N THR A 15 -3.56 -10.69 -2.54
CA THR A 15 -4.77 -11.46 -2.24
C THR A 15 -4.93 -11.68 -0.73
N SER A 16 -3.84 -12.04 -0.06
CA SER A 16 -3.81 -12.16 1.41
C SER A 16 -4.12 -10.82 2.08
N ALA A 17 -3.49 -9.74 1.64
CA ALA A 17 -3.71 -8.40 2.18
C ALA A 17 -5.16 -7.93 2.05
N ILE A 18 -5.84 -8.19 0.93
CA ILE A 18 -7.26 -7.87 0.75
C ILE A 18 -8.16 -8.68 1.69
N THR A 19 -7.75 -9.90 2.04
CA THR A 19 -8.54 -10.79 2.89
C THR A 19 -8.49 -10.34 4.35
N TYR A 20 -7.30 -10.03 4.85
CA TYR A 20 -7.08 -9.77 6.28
C TYR A 20 -7.00 -8.29 6.65
N ASN A 21 -6.51 -7.42 5.75
CA ASN A 21 -6.37 -5.99 6.01
C ASN A 21 -7.60 -5.21 5.49
N LYS A 22 -8.36 -4.63 6.43
CA LYS A 22 -9.56 -3.83 6.15
C LYS A 22 -9.29 -2.64 5.22
N GLU A 23 -8.15 -1.96 5.37
CA GLU A 23 -7.79 -0.82 4.53
C GLU A 23 -7.53 -1.23 3.08
N MET A 24 -6.81 -2.34 2.88
CA MET A 24 -6.53 -2.87 1.54
C MET A 24 -7.81 -3.39 0.88
N LYS A 25 -8.70 -4.03 1.66
CA LYS A 25 -10.03 -4.44 1.19
C LYS A 25 -10.87 -3.27 0.72
N ASN A 26 -10.96 -2.20 1.53
CA ASN A 26 -11.71 -1.00 1.18
C ASN A 26 -11.13 -0.33 -0.06
N TYR A 27 -9.80 -0.28 -0.17
CA TYR A 27 -9.13 0.23 -1.37
C TYR A 27 -9.47 -0.58 -2.62
N TYR A 28 -9.45 -1.92 -2.52
CA TYR A 28 -9.83 -2.82 -3.61
C TYR A 28 -11.30 -2.60 -4.04
N ILE A 29 -12.23 -2.57 -3.09
CA ILE A 29 -13.67 -2.37 -3.37
C ILE A 29 -13.89 -1.01 -4.04
N ARG A 30 -13.30 0.07 -3.51
CA ARG A 30 -13.42 1.40 -4.09
C ARG A 30 -12.92 1.44 -5.54
N LYS A 31 -11.75 0.86 -5.81
CA LYS A 31 -11.17 0.82 -7.16
C LYS A 31 -11.96 -0.07 -8.11
N LYS A 32 -12.60 -1.13 -7.62
CA LYS A 32 -13.51 -1.96 -8.40
C LYS A 32 -14.82 -1.23 -8.72
N ALA A 33 -15.34 -0.44 -7.78
CA ALA A 33 -16.53 0.41 -7.99
C ALA A 33 -16.28 1.52 -9.02
N GLU A 34 -15.03 1.98 -9.19
CA GLU A 34 -14.61 2.87 -10.28
C GLU A 34 -14.63 2.19 -11.68
N GLY A 35 -15.10 0.94 -11.80
CA GLY A 35 -15.21 0.21 -13.07
C GLY A 35 -13.90 -0.42 -13.56
N LYS A 36 -12.85 -0.46 -12.73
CA LYS A 36 -11.55 -1.01 -13.12
C LYS A 36 -11.54 -2.54 -13.10
N PRO A 37 -10.85 -3.19 -14.05
CA PRO A 37 -10.77 -4.65 -14.06
C PRO A 37 -9.98 -5.18 -12.86
N SER A 38 -10.38 -6.35 -12.35
CA SER A 38 -9.85 -6.90 -11.09
C SER A 38 -8.33 -7.06 -11.08
N TYR A 39 -7.72 -7.48 -12.20
CA TYR A 39 -6.27 -7.65 -12.31
C TYR A 39 -5.50 -6.33 -12.11
N LEU A 40 -6.03 -5.23 -12.64
CA LEU A 40 -5.43 -3.90 -12.49
C LEU A 40 -5.54 -3.42 -11.04
N VAL A 41 -6.69 -3.69 -10.40
CA VAL A 41 -6.89 -3.34 -8.99
C VAL A 41 -5.94 -4.13 -8.08
N LEU A 42 -5.74 -5.43 -8.35
CA LEU A 42 -4.77 -6.25 -7.61
C LEU A 42 -3.34 -5.74 -7.78
N ASN A 43 -2.96 -5.36 -9.00
CA ASN A 43 -1.66 -4.75 -9.25
C ASN A 43 -1.49 -3.42 -8.48
N ASN A 44 -2.55 -2.61 -8.40
CA ASN A 44 -2.54 -1.38 -7.62
C ASN A 44 -2.38 -1.64 -6.11
N VAL A 45 -2.97 -2.73 -5.60
CA VAL A 45 -2.78 -3.15 -4.20
C VAL A 45 -1.34 -3.59 -3.97
N ALA A 46 -0.77 -4.42 -4.86
CA ALA A 46 0.63 -4.83 -4.78
C ALA A 46 1.57 -3.61 -4.72
N ASN A 47 1.39 -2.65 -5.63
CA ASN A 47 2.17 -1.42 -5.67
C ASN A 47 2.00 -0.57 -4.41
N LYS A 48 0.80 -0.52 -3.84
CA LYS A 48 0.55 0.19 -2.58
C LYS A 48 1.33 -0.45 -1.43
N LEU A 49 1.33 -1.78 -1.33
CA LEU A 49 2.11 -2.53 -0.33
C LEU A 49 3.61 -2.32 -0.50
N LEU A 50 4.13 -2.39 -1.73
CA LEU A 50 5.54 -2.15 -2.02
C LEU A 50 6.00 -0.76 -1.59
N ARG A 51 5.18 0.27 -1.85
CA ARG A 51 5.47 1.63 -1.38
C ARG A 51 5.53 1.74 0.14
N ILE A 52 4.64 1.05 0.85
CA ILE A 52 4.65 1.02 2.32
C ILE A 52 5.93 0.34 2.82
N ILE A 53 6.28 -0.82 2.27
CA ILE A 53 7.50 -1.55 2.65
C ILE A 53 8.73 -0.68 2.40
N TYR A 54 8.82 -0.05 1.23
CA TYR A 54 9.96 0.80 0.89
C TYR A 54 10.07 2.01 1.82
N ALA A 55 8.95 2.68 2.15
CA ALA A 55 8.93 3.80 3.09
C ALA A 55 9.39 3.38 4.51
N ILE A 56 8.98 2.20 4.97
CA ILE A 56 9.44 1.64 6.26
C ILE A 56 10.95 1.41 6.22
N LEU A 57 11.46 0.78 5.15
CA LEU A 57 12.90 0.52 4.99
C LEU A 57 13.72 1.80 4.95
N GLU A 58 13.24 2.83 4.24
CA GLU A 58 13.91 4.13 4.13
C GLU A 58 13.90 4.90 5.46
N SER A 59 12.77 4.90 6.18
CA SER A 59 12.64 5.60 7.46
C SER A 59 13.41 4.93 8.61
N GLY A 60 13.69 3.63 8.51
CA GLY A 60 14.25 2.83 9.60
C GLY A 60 13.31 2.64 10.80
N GLN A 61 12.07 3.11 10.72
CA GLN A 61 11.06 2.99 11.77
C GLN A 61 10.27 1.69 11.61
N LYS A 62 9.76 1.14 12.72
CA LYS A 62 8.89 -0.05 12.66
C LYS A 62 7.53 0.33 12.07
N TYR A 63 6.87 -0.64 11.43
CA TYR A 63 5.51 -0.46 10.93
C TYR A 63 4.55 -0.12 12.06
N ASP A 64 3.81 0.98 11.92
CA ASP A 64 2.73 1.39 12.81
C ASP A 64 1.44 1.55 11.98
N ILE A 65 0.36 0.95 12.45
CA ILE A 65 -0.96 0.98 11.80
C ILE A 65 -1.58 2.37 11.87
N ASN A 66 -1.29 3.12 12.93
CA ASN A 66 -1.79 4.48 13.18
C ASN A 66 -0.78 5.55 12.75
N TYR A 67 0.20 5.19 11.91
CA TYR A 67 1.20 6.15 11.44
C TYR A 67 0.54 7.30 10.66
N LEU A 68 0.65 8.51 11.20
CA LEU A 68 0.20 9.74 10.57
C LEU A 68 1.41 10.43 9.94
N CYS A 69 1.44 10.52 8.61
CA CYS A 69 2.34 11.46 7.94
C CYS A 69 1.93 12.88 8.34
N LEU A 70 2.71 13.51 9.21
CA LEU A 70 2.56 14.93 9.51
C LEU A 70 2.80 15.73 8.22
N ASP A 71 1.91 16.68 7.93
CA ASP A 71 2.10 17.54 6.77
C ASP A 71 3.39 18.36 6.96
N PRO A 72 4.30 18.38 5.96
CA PRO A 72 5.57 19.06 6.09
C PRO A 72 5.42 20.58 6.30
N ARG A 73 4.29 21.18 5.90
CA ARG A 73 3.98 22.60 6.14
C ARG A 73 3.61 22.88 7.60
N ILE A 74 3.17 21.86 8.34
CA ILE A 74 2.89 21.93 9.77
C ILE A 74 4.19 21.70 10.57
N ALA A 75 5.06 20.81 10.10
CA ALA A 75 6.32 20.48 10.77
C ALA A 75 7.33 21.65 10.81
N ASP A 76 7.26 22.58 9.84
CA ASP A 76 8.15 23.75 9.77
C ASP A 76 7.72 24.89 10.71
N LYS A 77 6.52 24.83 11.30
CA LYS A 77 6.17 25.66 12.47
C LYS A 77 6.87 25.11 13.70
N LYS A 78 8.19 25.33 13.77
CA LYS A 78 8.85 25.44 15.08
C LYS A 78 8.08 26.51 15.84
N VAL A 79 7.33 26.05 16.85
CA VAL A 79 6.74 26.87 17.89
C VAL A 79 7.80 27.88 18.33
N ALA A 80 7.56 29.14 18.00
CA ALA A 80 8.24 30.27 18.62
C ALA A 80 7.64 30.48 20.02
#